data_AF-A0A8T3X8T8-F1
#
_entry.id   AF-A0A8T3X8T8-F1
#
_cell.length_a   1.000
_cell.length_b   1.000
_cell.length_c   1.000
_cell.angle_alpha   90.00
_cell.angle_beta   90.00
_cell.angle_gamma   90.00
#
_symmetry.space_group_name_H-M   'P 1'
#
loop_
_entity.id
_entity.type
_entity.pdbx_description
1 polymer ?
#
loop_
_entity_poly.entity_id
_entity_poly.type
_entity_poly.pdbx_seq_one_letter_code
_entity_poly.pdbx_strand_id
1 'polypeptide(L)'
;MSWNTRVIENSIKAINHGHDVALGSRAAAGSSVKRALNRRIFSFTYNIMLRILFGLDIGDTQGTVAIKKSDLGKYEDNLLFDDPFLQTEILIHSRKLGLNIVEIPVNVTDTRKESKIRPVRTGLKMSSSMLKKFMSLYF
;
A
#
# COMPACT_ATOMS: atom_id res chain seq x y z
N MET A 1 -0.71 19.20 -1.94
CA MET A 1 0.16 18.02 -2.00
C MET A 1 0.66 17.91 -3.43
N SER A 2 1.87 18.41 -3.71
CA SER A 2 2.52 18.15 -4.99
C SER A 2 3.17 16.78 -4.90
N TRP A 3 2.67 15.81 -5.65
CA TRP A 3 3.40 14.57 -5.86
C TRP A 3 4.60 14.90 -6.75
N ASN A 4 5.78 14.41 -6.38
CA ASN A 4 6.93 14.51 -7.25
C ASN A 4 6.74 13.54 -8.42
N THR A 5 6.78 14.03 -9.67
CA THR A 5 6.64 13.21 -10.89
C THR A 5 7.69 12.10 -10.97
N ARG A 6 8.82 12.24 -10.27
CA ARG A 6 9.86 11.21 -10.13
C ARG A 6 9.33 9.88 -9.62
N VAL A 7 8.25 9.85 -8.84
CA VAL A 7 7.66 8.57 -8.40
C VAL A 7 7.15 7.76 -9.59
N ILE A 8 6.54 8.42 -10.58
CA ILE A 8 5.99 7.77 -11.76
C ILE A 8 7.13 7.26 -12.64
N GLU A 9 8.14 8.10 -12.89
CA GLU A 9 9.33 7.71 -13.66
C GLU A 9 10.06 6.52 -13.02
N ASN A 10 10.23 6.54 -11.70
CA ASN A 10 10.87 5.46 -10.97
C ASN A 10 10.02 4.18 -10.95
N SER A 11 8.69 4.29 -10.88
CA SER A 11 7.80 3.14 -11.02
C SER A 11 7.91 2.49 -12.40
N ILE A 12 7.96 3.29 -13.48
CA ILE A 12 8.15 2.78 -14.83
C ILE A 12 9.52 2.10 -14.96
N LYS A 13 10.58 2.72 -14.44
CA LYS A 13 11.91 2.11 -14.41
C LYS A 13 11.88 0.77 -13.67
N ALA A 14 11.28 0.71 -12.48
CA ALA A 14 11.19 -0.52 -11.72
C ALA A 14 10.50 -1.66 -12.49
N ILE A 15 9.38 -1.35 -13.16
CA ILE A 15 8.69 -2.34 -14.00
C ILE A 15 9.60 -2.81 -15.16
N ASN A 16 10.30 -1.89 -15.81
CA ASN A 16 11.25 -2.23 -16.89
C ASN A 16 12.47 -3.05 -16.40
N HIS A 17 12.83 -2.95 -15.12
CA HIS A 17 13.90 -3.75 -14.50
C HIS A 17 13.42 -5.12 -14.00
N GLY A 18 12.18 -5.52 -14.32
CA GLY A 18 11.68 -6.87 -14.04
C GLY A 18 10.82 -6.99 -12.79
N HIS A 19 10.44 -5.88 -12.14
CA HIS A 19 9.42 -5.91 -11.11
C HIS A 19 8.01 -5.93 -11.71
N ASP A 20 7.08 -6.61 -11.04
CA ASP A 20 5.70 -6.72 -11.51
C ASP A 20 4.82 -5.60 -10.92
N VAL A 21 5.16 -5.16 -9.70
CA VAL A 21 4.43 -4.11 -8.98
C VAL A 21 5.41 -3.12 -8.35
N ALA A 22 5.21 -1.83 -8.58
CA ALA A 22 5.96 -0.75 -7.95
C ALA A 22 5.05 0.07 -7.02
N LEU A 23 5.43 0.18 -5.75
CA LEU A 23 4.69 0.86 -4.70
C LEU A 23 5.45 2.10 -4.23
N GLY A 24 4.93 3.28 -4.55
CA GLY A 24 5.42 4.54 -4.01
C GLY A 24 5.17 4.61 -2.50
N SER A 25 6.21 4.36 -1.72
CA SER A 25 6.17 4.22 -0.26
C SER A 25 6.81 5.42 0.43
N ARG A 26 6.14 5.91 1.48
CA ARG A 26 6.70 6.94 2.36
C ARG A 26 7.54 6.35 3.49
N ALA A 27 7.54 5.02 3.61
CA ALA A 27 8.30 4.28 4.61
C ALA A 27 9.58 3.68 4.04
N ALA A 28 9.73 3.67 2.70
CA ALA A 28 10.96 3.24 2.04
C ALA A 28 12.17 4.06 2.51
N ALA A 29 13.34 3.41 2.58
CA ALA A 29 14.59 4.06 2.98
C ALA A 29 14.88 5.27 2.08
N GLY A 30 15.13 6.43 2.69
CA GLY A 30 15.34 7.71 1.98
C GLY A 30 14.10 8.62 1.89
N SER A 31 12.95 8.18 2.41
CA SER A 31 11.75 9.02 2.51
C SER A 31 11.88 10.05 3.65
N SER A 32 11.67 11.33 3.37
CA SER A 32 11.60 12.38 4.41
C SER A 32 10.15 12.79 4.69
N VAL A 33 9.58 12.31 5.80
CA VAL A 33 8.20 12.64 6.20
C VAL A 33 8.13 13.10 7.66
N LYS A 34 7.62 14.32 7.89
CA LYS A 34 7.23 14.80 9.22
C LYS A 34 5.80 14.36 9.51
N ARG A 35 5.61 13.35 10.38
CA ARG A 35 4.29 12.85 10.82
C ARG A 35 4.21 12.84 12.35
N ALA A 36 3.00 13.07 12.87
CA ALA A 36 2.73 12.96 14.30
C ALA A 36 2.96 11.52 14.80
N LEU A 37 3.52 11.37 16.00
CA LEU A 37 3.97 10.08 16.57
C LEU A 37 2.84 9.05 16.67
N ASN A 38 1.63 9.51 17.03
CA ASN A 38 0.42 8.67 17.10
C ASN A 38 0.11 7.97 15.77
N ARG A 39 0.21 8.67 14.63
CA ARG A 39 -0.02 8.09 13.30
C ARG A 39 1.04 7.05 12.95
N ARG A 40 2.27 7.23 13.43
CA ARG A 40 3.36 6.27 13.20
C ARG A 40 3.10 4.94 13.90
N ILE A 41 2.57 4.97 15.12
CA ILE A 41 2.22 3.76 15.89
C ILE A 41 1.08 2.99 15.20
N PHE A 42 0.00 3.67 14.78
CA PHE A 42 -1.10 3.01 14.06
C PHE A 42 -0.66 2.38 12.75
N SER A 43 0.18 3.06 11.96
CA SER A 43 0.75 2.47 10.74
C SER A 43 1.64 1.28 11.05
N PHE A 44 2.47 1.35 12.10
CA PHE A 44 3.33 0.26 12.51
C PHE A 44 2.55 -0.99 12.92
N THR A 45 1.52 -0.84 13.76
CA THR A 45 0.68 -1.98 14.18
C THR A 45 -0.07 -2.59 13.01
N TYR A 46 -0.60 -1.76 12.11
CA TYR A 46 -1.27 -2.23 10.89
C TYR A 46 -0.34 -3.04 9.98
N ASN A 47 0.90 -2.56 9.77
CA ASN A 47 1.88 -3.28 8.96
C ASN A 47 2.30 -4.61 9.60
N ILE A 48 2.43 -4.67 10.93
CA ILE A 48 2.68 -5.94 11.63
C ILE A 48 1.56 -6.94 11.37
N MET A 49 0.29 -6.51 11.46
CA MET A 49 -0.84 -7.40 11.19
C MET A 49 -0.79 -7.95 9.76
N LEU A 50 -0.46 -7.11 8.77
CA LEU A 50 -0.33 -7.57 7.38
C LEU A 50 0.81 -8.56 7.18
N ARG A 51 1.95 -8.32 7.85
CA ARG A 51 3.09 -9.24 7.80
C ARG A 51 2.72 -10.60 8.41
N ILE A 52 2.01 -10.61 9.54
CA ILE A 52 1.61 -11.85 10.23
C ILE A 52 0.53 -12.60 9.44
N LEU A 53 -0.51 -11.90 8.98
CA LEU A 53 -1.68 -12.53 8.35
C LEU A 53 -1.46 -12.92 6.89
N PHE A 54 -0.69 -12.13 6.13
CA PHE A 54 -0.56 -12.32 4.68
C PHE A 54 0.90 -12.50 4.21
N GLY A 55 1.88 -12.45 5.12
CA GLY A 55 3.29 -12.48 4.75
C GLY A 55 3.71 -11.30 3.87
N LEU A 56 2.97 -10.19 3.96
CA LEU A 56 3.20 -8.98 3.16
C LEU A 56 4.14 -8.05 3.93
N ASP A 57 5.40 -8.00 3.51
CA ASP A 57 6.42 -7.15 4.12
C ASP A 57 6.60 -5.85 3.34
N ILE A 58 5.79 -4.84 3.67
CA ILE A 58 5.86 -3.50 3.08
C ILE A 58 5.78 -2.43 4.16
N GLY A 59 6.54 -1.35 3.99
CA GLY A 59 6.58 -0.24 4.92
C GLY A 59 5.37 0.70 4.82
N ASP A 60 4.77 0.86 3.64
CA ASP A 60 3.60 1.72 3.44
C ASP A 60 2.60 1.05 2.49
N THR A 61 1.40 0.76 2.98
CA THR A 61 0.35 0.13 2.15
C THR A 61 -0.41 1.14 1.32
N GLN A 62 -0.30 2.43 1.65
CA GLN A 62 -1.05 3.50 0.99
C GLN A 62 -0.13 4.47 0.27
N GLY A 63 -0.12 4.36 -1.06
CA GLY A 63 0.86 5.03 -1.90
C GLY A 63 0.41 5.21 -3.35
N THR A 64 1.37 5.40 -4.23
CA THR A 64 1.13 5.23 -5.67
C THR A 64 1.38 3.76 -6.00
N VAL A 65 0.45 3.09 -6.69
CA VAL A 65 0.65 1.71 -7.14
C VAL A 65 0.72 1.70 -8.65
N ALA A 66 1.78 1.10 -9.20
CA ALA A 66 1.90 0.79 -10.61
C ALA A 66 2.03 -0.73 -10.76
N ILE A 67 1.27 -1.29 -11.69
CA ILE A 67 1.21 -2.72 -11.96
C ILE A 67 1.55 -2.91 -13.43
N LYS A 68 2.38 -3.92 -13.72
CA LYS A 68 2.70 -4.30 -15.09
C LYS A 68 1.43 -4.79 -15.81
N LYS A 69 1.18 -4.25 -17.01
CA LYS A 69 -0.08 -4.46 -17.74
C LYS A 69 -0.40 -5.93 -17.98
N SER A 70 0.62 -6.77 -18.22
CA SER A 70 0.47 -8.22 -18.41
C SER A 70 -0.12 -8.95 -17.21
N ASP A 71 0.00 -8.37 -16.02
CA ASP A 71 -0.39 -9.01 -14.76
C ASP A 71 -1.78 -8.56 -14.29
N LEU A 72 -2.38 -7.54 -14.92
CA LEU A 72 -3.71 -7.05 -14.57
C LEU A 72 -4.80 -8.13 -14.71
N GLY A 73 -4.69 -9.01 -15.70
CA GLY A 73 -5.63 -10.11 -15.89
C GLY A 73 -5.52 -11.25 -14.86
N LYS A 74 -4.54 -11.19 -13.94
CA LYS A 74 -4.35 -12.20 -12.90
C LYS A 74 -5.12 -11.88 -11.62
N TYR A 75 -5.59 -10.65 -11.45
CA TYR A 75 -6.31 -10.23 -10.25
C TYR A 75 -7.74 -10.79 -10.24
N GLU A 76 -8.22 -11.22 -9.07
CA GLU A 76 -9.61 -11.66 -8.86
C GLU A 76 -10.63 -10.58 -9.24
N ASP A 77 -11.77 -10.98 -9.81
CA ASP A 77 -12.89 -10.08 -10.17
C ASP A 77 -13.55 -9.40 -8.94
N ASN A 78 -13.33 -9.94 -7.73
CA ASN A 78 -14.00 -9.51 -6.50
C ASN A 78 -13.11 -8.65 -5.58
N LEU A 79 -12.36 -7.71 -6.16
CA LEU A 79 -11.69 -6.67 -5.37
C LEU A 79 -12.73 -5.78 -4.66
N LEU A 80 -12.43 -5.34 -3.45
CA LEU A 80 -13.30 -4.45 -2.65
C LEU A 80 -13.27 -3.01 -3.20
N PHE A 81 -13.93 -2.79 -4.33
CA PHE A 81 -14.13 -1.46 -4.89
C PHE A 81 -14.81 -0.52 -3.85
N ASP A 82 -14.38 0.74 -3.84
CA ASP A 82 -14.81 1.78 -2.88
C ASP A 82 -14.51 1.52 -1.39
N ASP A 83 -13.69 0.50 -1.07
CA ASP A 83 -13.15 0.31 0.28
C ASP A 83 -11.76 0.98 0.41
N PRO A 84 -11.50 1.73 1.50
CA PRO A 84 -10.15 2.22 1.80
C PRO A 84 -9.06 1.14 1.84
N PHE A 85 -9.45 -0.13 2.01
CA PHE A 85 -8.59 -1.31 2.00
C PHE A 85 -8.17 -1.80 0.61
N LEU A 86 -8.83 -1.36 -0.47
CA LEU A 86 -8.60 -1.85 -1.84
C LEU A 86 -7.11 -1.89 -2.22
N GLN A 87 -6.37 -0.84 -1.88
CA GLN A 87 -4.95 -0.77 -2.20
C GLN A 87 -4.13 -1.84 -1.48
N THR A 88 -4.42 -2.07 -0.19
CA THR A 88 -3.80 -3.15 0.56
C THR A 88 -4.19 -4.51 -0.03
N GLU A 89 -5.45 -4.67 -0.43
CA GLU A 89 -5.94 -5.90 -1.06
C GLU A 89 -5.19 -6.22 -2.35
N ILE A 90 -4.97 -5.22 -3.21
CA ILE A 90 -4.16 -5.38 -4.44
C ILE A 90 -2.75 -5.89 -4.10
N LEU A 91 -2.12 -5.38 -3.04
CA LEU A 91 -0.77 -5.81 -2.65
C LEU A 91 -0.76 -7.23 -2.07
N ILE A 92 -1.77 -7.59 -1.26
CA ILE A 92 -1.97 -8.96 -0.76
C ILE A 92 -2.14 -9.91 -1.94
N HIS A 93 -2.99 -9.55 -2.90
CA HIS A 93 -3.27 -10.37 -4.06
C HIS A 93 -2.02 -10.54 -4.93
N SER A 94 -1.27 -9.45 -5.16
CA SER A 94 0.01 -9.48 -5.87
C SER A 94 1.00 -10.44 -5.22
N ARG A 95 1.12 -10.39 -3.88
CA ARG A 95 1.99 -11.29 -3.11
C ARG A 95 1.55 -12.76 -3.22
N LYS A 96 0.24 -13.03 -3.19
CA LYS A 96 -0.34 -14.38 -3.35
C LYS A 96 -0.10 -14.95 -4.75
N LEU A 97 -0.16 -14.10 -5.78
CA LEU A 97 0.18 -14.44 -7.16
C LEU A 97 1.70 -14.66 -7.39
N GLY A 98 2.53 -14.43 -6.37
CA GLY A 98 3.99 -14.53 -6.48
C GLY A 98 4.62 -13.38 -7.26
N LEU A 99 3.92 -12.25 -7.42
CA LEU A 99 4.43 -11.07 -8.10
C LEU A 99 5.48 -10.37 -7.24
N ASN A 100 6.55 -9.90 -7.88
CA ASN A 100 7.63 -9.21 -7.20
C ASN A 100 7.27 -7.73 -7.01
N ILE A 101 7.05 -7.34 -5.76
CA ILE A 101 6.69 -5.98 -5.35
C ILE A 101 7.95 -5.23 -4.91
N VAL A 102 8.13 -3.98 -5.37
CA VAL A 102 9.21 -3.09 -4.93
C VAL A 102 8.68 -1.77 -4.38
N GLU A 103 9.26 -1.32 -3.27
CA GLU A 103 8.94 -0.02 -2.68
C GLU A 103 9.84 1.09 -3.25
N ILE A 104 9.22 2.11 -3.86
CA ILE A 104 9.89 3.29 -4.41
C ILE A 104 9.77 4.44 -3.40
N PRO A 105 10.88 5.06 -2.95
CA PRO A 105 10.83 6.13 -1.97
C PRO A 105 10.13 7.37 -2.52
N VAL A 106 9.22 7.93 -1.71
CA VAL A 106 8.50 9.17 -2.04
C VAL A 106 8.84 10.26 -1.04
N ASN A 107 9.34 11.38 -1.57
CA ASN A 107 9.54 12.60 -0.80
C ASN A 107 8.28 13.46 -0.85
N VAL A 108 7.54 13.49 0.25
CA VAL A 108 6.36 14.36 0.42
C VAL A 108 6.54 15.23 1.64
N THR A 109 6.58 16.55 1.43
CA THR A 109 6.44 17.51 2.51
C THR A 109 4.96 17.60 2.88
N ASP A 110 4.58 17.07 4.05
CA ASP A 110 3.19 17.08 4.50
C ASP A 110 2.79 18.50 4.91
N THR A 111 2.15 19.25 4.00
CA THR A 111 1.70 20.63 4.23
C THR A 111 0.25 20.72 4.71
N ARG A 112 -0.42 19.59 4.96
CA ARG A 112 -1.85 19.59 5.33
C ARG A 112 -2.01 19.83 6.84
N LYS A 113 -2.64 20.95 7.20
CA LYS A 113 -3.07 21.24 8.58
C LYS A 113 -4.31 20.44 8.99
N GLU A 114 -5.16 20.05 8.04
CA GLU A 114 -6.38 19.28 8.30
C GLU A 114 -6.55 18.10 7.34
N SER A 115 -6.91 16.94 7.90
CA SER A 115 -7.28 15.74 7.16
C SER A 115 -8.79 15.59 7.25
N LYS A 116 -9.50 15.60 6.10
CA LYS A 116 -10.96 15.30 6.05
C LYS A 116 -11.29 13.85 6.45
N ILE A 117 -10.28 13.01 6.67
CA ILE A 117 -10.42 11.59 6.98
C ILE A 117 -10.37 11.44 8.51
N ARG A 118 -11.35 10.74 9.08
CA ARG A 118 -11.38 10.36 10.50
C ARG A 118 -10.47 9.14 10.72
N PRO A 119 -9.23 9.30 11.21
CA PRO A 119 -8.20 8.25 11.12
C PRO A 119 -8.60 6.96 11.85
N VAL A 120 -9.24 7.09 13.02
CA VAL A 120 -9.71 5.96 13.82
C VAL A 120 -10.81 5.18 13.11
N ARG A 121 -11.84 5.88 12.60
CA ARG A 121 -12.97 5.23 11.91
C ARG A 121 -12.51 4.53 10.62
N THR A 122 -11.64 5.18 9.85
CA THR A 122 -11.08 4.58 8.63
C THR A 122 -10.18 3.39 8.96
N GLY A 123 -9.31 3.51 9.97
CA GLY A 123 -8.46 2.41 10.43
C GLY A 123 -9.28 1.19 10.86
N LEU A 124 -10.34 1.39 11.65
CA LEU A 124 -11.23 0.30 12.08
C LEU A 124 -11.94 -0.38 10.90
N LYS A 125 -12.42 0.40 9.92
CA LYS A 125 -13.02 -0.15 8.69
C LYS A 125 -11.99 -1.01 7.94
N MET A 126 -10.79 -0.50 7.73
CA MET A 126 -9.71 -1.23 7.05
C MET A 126 -9.32 -2.52 7.78
N SER A 127 -9.22 -2.51 9.12
CA SER A 127 -8.92 -3.71 9.90
C SER A 127 -10.04 -4.75 9.80
N SER A 128 -11.32 -4.33 9.77
CA SER A 128 -12.44 -5.25 9.54
C SER A 128 -12.39 -5.86 8.14
N SER A 129 -12.16 -5.05 7.10
CA SER A 129 -12.03 -5.53 5.72
C SER A 129 -10.84 -6.49 5.56
N MET A 130 -9.72 -6.21 6.26
CA MET A 130 -8.56 -7.09 6.31
C MET A 130 -8.89 -8.47 6.90
N LEU A 131 -9.59 -8.52 8.03
CA LEU A 131 -10.02 -9.78 8.65
C LEU A 131 -10.99 -10.55 7.75
N LYS A 132 -11.94 -9.87 7.11
CA LYS A 132 -12.85 -10.50 6.15
C LYS A 132 -12.09 -11.11 4.97
N LYS A 133 -11.10 -10.39 4.41
CA LYS A 133 -10.28 -10.90 3.32
C LYS A 133 -9.39 -12.07 3.78
N PHE A 134 -8.84 -12.01 4.99
CA PHE A 134 -8.11 -13.14 5.56
C PHE A 134 -8.99 -14.38 5.65
N MET A 135 -10.19 -14.25 6.24
CA MET A 135 -11.14 -15.37 6.32
C MET A 135 -11.46 -15.92 4.93
N SER A 136 -11.82 -15.05 3.98
CA SER A 136 -12.17 -15.45 2.60
C SER A 136 -11.03 -16.12 1.82
N LEU A 137 -9.77 -15.91 2.19
CA LEU A 137 -8.62 -16.47 1.46
C LEU A 137 -8.10 -17.77 2.07
N TYR A 138 -8.35 -18.01 3.35
CA TYR A 138 -7.74 -19.11 4.12
C TYR A 138 -8.76 -20.08 4.75
N PHE A 139 -10.06 -19.77 4.71
CA PHE A 139 -11.16 -20.62 5.20
C PHE A 139 -12.30 -20.66 4.17
#